data_AF-A0A7C6SKM0-F1
#
_entry.id   AF-A0A7C6SKM0-F1
#
_cell.length_a   1.000
_cell.length_b   1.000
_cell.length_c   1.000
_cell.angle_alpha   90.00
_cell.angle_beta   90.00
_cell.angle_gamma   90.00
#
_symmetry.space_group_name_H-M   'P 1'
#
loop_
_entity.id
_entity.type
_entity.pdbx_description
1 polymer ?
#
loop_
_entity_poly.entity_id
_entity_poly.type
_entity_poly.pdbx_seq_one_letter_code
_entity_poly.pdbx_strand_id
1 'polypeptide(L)'
;KILPFTHDMISCSPYVMPNSYGDNVKLNIDGESMLDWQTGSSNVVFKIILRFIFGFQAEYKGFFIQPANWIPFKDFQLDMIYQGKSLQIRYENKGEGKRTFLINEKPGVIVFDEIMNVEKLWVDKDNLEEVIRISIVD
;
A
#
# COMPACT_ATOMS: atom_id res chain seq x y z
N LYS A 1 11.16 -8.55 -8.62
CA LYS A 1 10.68 -9.11 -9.90
C LYS A 1 9.14 -9.07 -10.07
N ILE A 2 8.37 -8.22 -9.37
CA ILE A 2 6.89 -8.19 -9.54
C ILE A 2 6.40 -7.03 -10.43
N LEU A 3 7.11 -5.90 -10.39
CA LEU A 3 6.76 -4.72 -11.20
C LEU A 3 7.59 -4.72 -12.48
N PRO A 4 6.98 -4.51 -13.65
CA PRO A 4 7.69 -4.52 -14.93
C PRO A 4 8.97 -3.68 -14.91
N PHE A 5 8.88 -2.41 -14.53
CA PHE A 5 10.01 -1.47 -14.51
C PHE A 5 11.16 -1.82 -13.54
N THR A 6 11.03 -2.88 -12.74
CA THR A 6 12.09 -3.36 -11.82
C THR A 6 12.96 -4.46 -12.45
N HIS A 7 12.76 -4.77 -13.73
CA HIS A 7 13.54 -5.75 -14.49
C HIS A 7 14.30 -5.08 -15.63
N ASP A 8 15.52 -5.55 -15.88
CA ASP A 8 16.36 -5.06 -16.98
C ASP A 8 15.84 -5.54 -18.35
N MET A 9 15.24 -6.74 -18.40
CA MET A 9 14.67 -7.33 -19.60
C MET A 9 13.21 -7.74 -19.38
N ILE A 10 12.35 -7.37 -20.33
CA ILE A 10 10.95 -7.76 -20.38
C ILE A 10 10.60 -8.00 -21.85
N SER A 11 10.03 -9.15 -22.18
CA SER A 11 9.65 -9.48 -23.57
C SER A 11 8.30 -8.89 -24.02
N CYS A 12 7.58 -8.22 -23.12
CA CYS A 12 6.25 -7.63 -23.29
C CYS A 12 6.24 -6.15 -22.89
N SER A 13 5.05 -5.52 -22.82
CA SER A 13 4.91 -4.09 -22.50
C SER A 13 5.55 -3.74 -21.16
N PRO A 14 6.50 -2.80 -21.10
CA PRO A 14 7.27 -2.51 -19.88
C PRO A 14 6.51 -1.69 -18.83
N TYR A 15 5.24 -1.39 -19.08
CA TYR A 15 4.37 -0.58 -18.22
C TYR A 15 3.07 -1.31 -17.82
N VAL A 16 2.88 -2.55 -18.27
CA VAL A 16 1.73 -3.39 -17.90
C VAL A 16 2.23 -4.68 -17.30
N MET A 17 1.54 -5.16 -16.26
CA MET A 17 1.93 -6.39 -15.62
C MET A 17 1.50 -7.61 -16.45
N PRO A 18 2.43 -8.53 -16.75
CA PRO A 18 2.11 -9.81 -17.33
C PRO A 18 1.47 -10.78 -16.32
N ASN A 19 0.94 -11.88 -16.83
CA ASN A 19 0.49 -12.97 -15.96
C ASN A 19 1.66 -13.60 -15.18
N SER A 20 2.81 -13.76 -15.83
CA SER A 20 3.98 -14.42 -15.26
C SER A 20 5.28 -13.87 -15.86
N TYR A 21 6.38 -14.04 -15.12
CA TYR A 21 7.73 -13.86 -15.62
C TYR A 21 8.44 -15.22 -15.60
N GLY A 22 9.06 -15.58 -16.71
CA GLY A 22 9.95 -16.73 -16.80
C GLY A 22 11.24 -16.46 -16.02
N ASP A 23 11.70 -17.45 -15.27
CA ASP A 23 13.00 -17.44 -14.62
C ASP A 23 13.59 -18.85 -14.73
N ASN A 24 14.48 -19.05 -15.70
CA ASN A 24 15.16 -20.32 -15.92
C ASN A 24 16.56 -20.11 -16.50
N VAL A 25 17.54 -20.04 -15.60
CA VAL A 25 18.97 -19.88 -15.93
C VAL A 25 19.49 -20.97 -16.86
N LYS A 26 19.04 -22.22 -16.74
CA LYS A 26 19.53 -23.34 -17.59
C LYS A 26 19.10 -23.21 -19.05
N LEU A 27 17.96 -22.54 -19.28
CA LEU A 27 17.40 -22.31 -20.61
C LEU A 27 17.64 -20.87 -21.09
N ASN A 28 18.41 -20.08 -20.33
CA ASN A 28 18.67 -18.67 -20.61
C ASN A 28 17.38 -17.84 -20.75
N ILE A 29 16.43 -18.06 -19.82
CA ILE A 29 15.16 -17.32 -19.69
C ILE A 29 15.26 -16.44 -18.44
N ASP A 30 15.14 -15.13 -18.60
CA ASP A 30 15.07 -14.14 -17.51
C ASP A 30 14.13 -12.99 -17.90
N GLY A 31 12.90 -13.04 -17.37
CA GLY A 31 11.92 -11.98 -17.54
C GLY A 31 11.00 -12.13 -18.76
N GLU A 32 11.15 -13.17 -19.58
CA GLU A 32 10.22 -13.44 -20.67
C GLU A 32 8.81 -13.75 -20.14
N SER A 33 7.80 -13.20 -20.82
CA SER A 33 6.38 -13.47 -20.60
C SER A 33 5.70 -13.87 -21.91
N MET A 34 4.68 -14.71 -21.79
CA MET A 34 3.87 -15.16 -22.93
C MET A 34 2.71 -14.22 -23.24
N LEU A 35 2.22 -13.43 -22.27
CA LEU A 35 1.05 -12.53 -22.39
C LEU A 35 1.11 -11.39 -21.36
N ASP A 36 0.63 -10.20 -21.77
CA ASP A 36 0.39 -9.05 -20.89
C ASP A 36 -1.08 -8.56 -20.98
N TRP A 37 -1.42 -7.52 -20.19
CA TRP A 37 -2.77 -6.93 -20.04
C TRP A 37 -3.84 -7.80 -19.37
N GLN A 38 -4.16 -8.96 -19.95
CA GLN A 38 -5.32 -9.76 -19.56
C GLN A 38 -4.96 -10.72 -18.42
N THR A 39 -4.77 -10.17 -17.22
CA THR A 39 -4.47 -10.93 -16.01
C THR A 39 -5.06 -10.30 -14.76
N GLY A 40 -5.32 -11.12 -13.74
CA GLY A 40 -5.65 -10.67 -12.39
C GLY A 40 -4.46 -10.03 -11.64
N SER A 41 -3.23 -10.19 -12.14
CA SER A 41 -2.02 -9.69 -11.48
C SER A 41 -2.13 -8.21 -11.11
N SER A 42 -2.59 -7.35 -12.03
CA SER A 42 -2.69 -5.89 -11.83
C SER A 42 -3.58 -5.54 -10.64
N ASN A 43 -4.71 -6.23 -10.49
CA ASN A 43 -5.61 -6.04 -9.36
C ASN A 43 -4.98 -6.50 -8.04
N VAL A 44 -4.25 -7.62 -8.07
CA VAL A 44 -3.57 -8.14 -6.88
C VAL A 44 -2.47 -7.19 -6.41
N VAL A 45 -1.61 -6.70 -7.31
CA VAL A 45 -0.57 -5.73 -6.94
C VAL A 45 -1.16 -4.42 -6.47
N PHE A 46 -2.21 -3.91 -7.11
CA PHE A 46 -2.88 -2.70 -6.62
C PHE A 46 -3.44 -2.89 -5.20
N LYS A 47 -4.08 -4.04 -4.92
CA LYS A 47 -4.55 -4.38 -3.57
C LYS A 47 -3.39 -4.50 -2.58
N ILE A 48 -2.26 -5.05 -2.98
CA ILE A 48 -1.07 -5.15 -2.12
C ILE A 48 -0.55 -3.76 -1.76
N ILE A 49 -0.39 -2.89 -2.75
CA ILE A 49 0.07 -1.51 -2.55
C ILE A 49 -0.91 -0.77 -1.63
N LEU A 50 -2.21 -0.82 -1.92
CA LEU A 50 -3.21 -0.11 -1.15
C LEU A 50 -3.34 -0.63 0.29
N ARG A 51 -3.48 -1.96 0.47
CA ARG A 51 -3.81 -2.57 1.77
C ARG A 51 -2.61 -2.85 2.65
N PHE A 52 -1.47 -3.21 2.07
CA PHE A 52 -0.33 -3.70 2.83
C PHE A 52 0.89 -2.76 2.77
N ILE A 53 0.99 -1.86 1.78
CA ILE A 53 2.04 -0.82 1.77
C ILE A 53 1.50 0.46 2.41
N PHE A 54 0.47 1.06 1.82
CA PHE A 54 -0.16 2.27 2.38
C PHE A 54 -1.07 1.97 3.57
N GLY A 55 -1.53 0.72 3.69
CA GLY A 55 -2.25 0.26 4.87
C GLY A 55 -3.74 0.53 4.89
N PHE A 56 -4.34 0.99 3.80
CA PHE A 56 -5.76 1.35 3.78
C PHE A 56 -6.65 0.12 3.61
N GLN A 57 -7.52 -0.12 4.60
CA GLN A 57 -8.53 -1.19 4.56
C GLN A 57 -9.88 -0.67 5.03
N ALA A 58 -10.82 -0.52 4.10
CA ALA A 58 -12.20 -0.16 4.40
C ALA A 58 -12.95 -1.31 5.10
N GLU A 59 -13.78 -0.95 6.08
CA GLU A 59 -14.62 -1.83 6.88
C GLU A 59 -16.06 -1.27 6.95
N TYR A 60 -17.03 -2.06 7.41
CA TYR A 60 -18.43 -1.61 7.46
C TYR A 60 -18.70 -0.39 8.36
N LYS A 61 -17.89 -0.22 9.42
CA LYS A 61 -18.03 0.83 10.43
C LYS A 61 -16.96 1.91 10.37
N GLY A 62 -16.07 1.87 9.39
CA GLY A 62 -14.88 2.70 9.40
C GLY A 62 -13.81 2.14 8.49
N PHE A 63 -12.56 2.42 8.80
CA PHE A 63 -11.43 1.83 8.09
C PHE A 63 -10.22 1.70 9.01
N PHE A 64 -9.32 0.79 8.64
CA PHE A 64 -8.00 0.69 9.23
C PHE A 64 -6.96 1.41 8.37
N ILE A 65 -5.95 1.95 9.06
CA ILE A 65 -4.68 2.38 8.47
C ILE A 65 -3.55 1.59 9.14
N GLN A 66 -2.92 0.70 8.38
CA GLN A 66 -1.84 -0.19 8.83
C GLN A 66 -0.71 -0.25 7.78
N PRO A 67 0.17 0.76 7.71
CA PRO A 67 1.28 0.73 6.76
C PRO A 67 2.22 -0.46 7.02
N ALA A 68 2.95 -0.89 5.99
CA ALA A 68 3.92 -1.99 6.11
C ALA A 68 4.89 -1.78 7.28
N ASN A 69 5.28 -2.85 7.99
CA ASN A 69 6.23 -2.74 9.11
C ASN A 69 7.55 -2.05 8.71
N TRP A 70 8.02 -2.33 7.50
CA TRP A 70 9.21 -1.71 6.94
C TRP A 70 8.84 -0.94 5.66
N ILE A 71 9.20 0.34 5.62
CA ILE A 71 8.90 1.25 4.51
C ILE A 71 10.22 1.83 4.01
N PRO A 72 10.61 1.57 2.74
CA PRO A 72 11.88 2.03 2.19
C PRO A 72 11.89 3.53 1.82
N PHE A 73 10.78 4.23 2.02
CA PHE A 73 10.60 5.63 1.64
C PHE A 73 10.83 6.54 2.84
N LYS A 74 11.39 7.73 2.59
CA LYS A 74 11.46 8.80 3.59
C LYS A 74 10.05 9.29 3.94
N ASP A 75 9.21 9.45 2.94
CA ASP A 75 7.84 9.91 3.07
C ASP A 75 6.98 9.38 1.92
N PHE A 76 5.65 9.39 2.12
CA PHE A 76 4.69 9.21 1.04
C PHE A 76 3.37 9.92 1.35
N GLN A 77 2.59 10.19 0.30
CA GLN A 77 1.22 10.68 0.41
C GLN A 77 0.30 9.84 -0.50
N LEU A 78 -0.85 9.45 0.05
CA LEU A 78 -1.96 8.87 -0.69
C LEU A 78 -3.17 9.79 -0.53
N ASP A 79 -3.66 10.31 -1.66
CA ASP A 79 -4.92 11.07 -1.71
C ASP A 79 -5.99 10.22 -2.42
N MET A 80 -7.16 10.12 -1.79
CA MET A 80 -8.28 9.35 -2.32
C MET A 80 -9.62 9.90 -1.82
N ILE A 81 -10.71 9.43 -2.42
CA ILE A 81 -12.06 9.70 -1.95
C ILE A 81 -12.57 8.48 -1.19
N TYR A 82 -13.01 8.69 0.05
CA TYR A 82 -13.65 7.68 0.89
C TYR A 82 -15.07 8.13 1.24
N GLN A 83 -16.08 7.40 0.76
CA GLN A 83 -17.49 7.72 1.01
C GLN A 83 -17.87 9.17 0.69
N GLY A 84 -17.32 9.72 -0.41
CA GLY A 84 -17.57 11.10 -0.84
C GLY A 84 -16.72 12.16 -0.14
N LYS A 85 -15.93 11.78 0.87
CA LYS A 85 -15.05 12.68 1.64
C LYS A 85 -13.61 12.56 1.14
N SER A 86 -12.86 13.65 1.27
CA SER A 86 -11.44 13.67 0.91
C SER A 86 -10.62 12.98 2.01
N LEU A 87 -9.85 11.96 1.64
CA LEU A 87 -8.95 11.24 2.53
C LEU A 87 -7.52 11.42 2.05
N GLN A 88 -6.70 12.00 2.93
CA GLN A 88 -5.26 12.15 2.74
C GLN A 88 -4.53 11.36 3.82
N ILE A 89 -3.66 10.44 3.41
CA ILE A 89 -2.80 9.67 4.30
C ILE A 89 -1.36 10.09 4.01
N ARG A 90 -0.67 10.58 5.03
CA ARG A 90 0.73 10.98 4.98
C ARG A 90 1.56 10.14 5.93
N TYR A 91 2.71 9.73 5.46
CA TYR A 91 3.73 9.05 6.24
C TYR A 91 5.04 9.83 6.15
N GLU A 92 5.76 9.93 7.28
CA GLU A 92 7.11 10.49 7.37
C GLU A 92 7.96 9.61 8.30
N ASN A 93 9.15 9.22 7.83
CA ASN A 93 10.15 8.50 8.61
C ASN A 93 11.15 9.48 9.23
N LYS A 94 11.07 9.67 10.55
CA LYS A 94 11.99 10.40 11.41
C LYS A 94 13.00 9.51 12.13
N GLY A 95 12.85 8.18 12.04
CA GLY A 95 13.79 7.21 12.59
C GLY A 95 13.66 7.03 14.11
N GLU A 96 12.47 7.28 14.66
CA GLU A 96 12.20 7.14 16.10
C GLU A 96 11.89 5.68 16.47
N GLY A 97 11.55 4.84 15.48
CA GLY A 97 11.36 3.40 15.63
C GLY A 97 10.05 3.03 16.31
N LYS A 98 9.16 4.01 16.51
CA LYS A 98 7.80 3.82 17.01
C LYS A 98 6.83 4.76 16.30
N ARG A 99 5.84 4.16 15.65
CA ARG A 99 4.84 4.91 14.90
C ARG A 99 3.86 5.65 15.78
N THR A 100 3.56 6.88 15.41
CA THR A 100 2.48 7.67 15.97
C THR A 100 1.46 7.99 14.88
N PHE A 101 0.18 7.81 15.19
CA PHE A 101 -0.92 8.07 14.26
C PHE A 101 -1.81 9.21 14.75
N LEU A 102 -2.06 10.17 13.86
CA LEU A 102 -2.92 11.32 14.10
C LEU A 102 -4.04 11.37 13.06
N ILE A 103 -5.27 11.64 13.52
CA ILE A 103 -6.44 11.96 12.69
C ILE A 103 -6.72 13.45 12.90
N ASN A 104 -6.60 14.26 11.85
CA ASN A 104 -6.81 15.71 11.93
C ASN A 104 -6.06 16.34 13.13
N GLU A 105 -4.76 16.00 13.25
CA GLU A 105 -3.85 16.46 14.31
C GLU A 105 -4.14 15.91 15.72
N LYS A 106 -5.17 15.07 15.90
CA LYS A 106 -5.53 14.44 17.18
C LYS A 106 -5.07 12.99 17.24
N PRO A 107 -4.62 12.48 18.40
CA PRO A 107 -4.27 11.06 18.56
C PRO A 107 -5.44 10.14 18.19
N GLY A 108 -5.15 9.15 17.36
CA GLY A 108 -6.12 8.15 16.93
C GLY A 108 -6.17 6.91 17.84
N VAL A 109 -7.17 6.05 17.63
CA VAL A 109 -7.31 4.79 18.38
C VAL A 109 -6.41 3.72 17.76
N ILE A 110 -5.39 3.29 18.51
CA ILE A 110 -4.43 2.27 18.05
C ILE A 110 -4.88 0.89 18.51
N VAL A 111 -4.81 -0.08 17.59
CA VAL A 111 -5.01 -1.50 17.83
C VAL A 111 -3.76 -2.23 17.37
N PHE A 112 -3.29 -3.22 18.11
CA PHE A 112 -2.18 -4.06 17.65
C PHE A 112 -2.71 -5.22 16.81
N ASP A 113 -2.09 -5.47 15.66
CA ASP A 113 -2.39 -6.63 14.82
C ASP A 113 -1.38 -7.75 15.09
N GLU A 114 -1.80 -8.77 15.86
CA GLU A 114 -0.95 -9.91 16.25
C GLU A 114 -0.47 -10.75 15.06
N ILE A 115 -1.24 -10.78 13.96
CA ILE A 115 -0.90 -11.60 12.78
C ILE A 115 0.18 -10.89 11.98
N MET A 116 0.03 -9.58 11.81
CA MET A 116 0.95 -8.75 11.02
C MET A 116 2.12 -8.23 11.85
N ASN A 117 2.02 -8.28 13.17
CA ASN A 117 2.99 -7.74 14.14
C ASN A 117 3.25 -6.23 13.94
N VAL A 118 2.18 -5.46 13.73
CA VAL A 118 2.23 -4.00 13.49
C VAL A 118 1.03 -3.31 14.15
N GLU A 119 1.22 -2.08 14.61
CA GLU A 119 0.15 -1.20 15.06
C GLU A 119 -0.73 -0.70 13.89
N LYS A 120 -2.04 -0.69 14.09
CA LYS A 120 -3.02 -0.14 13.14
C LYS A 120 -3.91 0.90 13.81
N LEU A 121 -4.21 1.94 13.05
CA LEU A 121 -5.17 2.96 13.44
C LEU A 121 -6.58 2.53 13.01
N TRP A 122 -7.55 2.58 13.93
CA TRP A 122 -8.97 2.53 13.59
C TRP A 122 -9.55 3.94 13.44
N VAL A 123 -10.29 4.17 12.37
CA VAL A 123 -11.04 5.40 12.12
C VAL A 123 -12.52 5.06 11.97
N ASP A 124 -13.33 5.53 12.92
CA ASP A 124 -14.78 5.32 12.90
C ASP A 124 -15.47 6.22 11.86
N LYS A 125 -16.45 5.67 11.14
CA LYS A 125 -17.15 6.41 10.09
C LYS A 125 -18.08 7.51 10.63
N ASP A 126 -18.57 7.37 11.86
CA ASP A 126 -19.64 8.22 12.40
C ASP A 126 -19.14 9.65 12.72
N ASN A 127 -17.82 9.85 12.78
CA ASN A 127 -17.18 11.13 13.15
C ASN A 127 -16.29 11.71 12.04
N LEU A 128 -16.52 11.35 10.77
CA LEU A 128 -15.68 11.81 9.67
C LEU A 128 -16.02 13.24 9.21
N GLU A 129 -15.04 14.13 9.33
CA GLU A 129 -15.05 15.45 8.72
C GLU A 129 -15.01 15.37 7.17
N GLU A 130 -15.29 16.48 6.48
CA GLU A 130 -15.23 16.54 5.00
C GLU A 130 -13.83 16.25 4.44
N VAL A 131 -12.81 16.64 5.21
CA VAL A 131 -11.40 16.35 4.92
C VAL A 131 -10.83 15.54 6.08
N ILE A 132 -10.37 14.34 5.76
CA ILE A 132 -9.80 13.38 6.69
C ILE A 132 -8.30 13.36 6.44
N ARG A 133 -7.51 13.87 7.38
CA ARG A 133 -6.05 13.88 7.32
C ARG A 133 -5.49 12.86 8.31
N ILE A 134 -4.89 11.81 7.78
CA ILE A 134 -4.15 10.83 8.56
C ILE A 134 -2.66 11.18 8.45
N SER A 135 -2.00 11.39 9.60
CA SER A 135 -0.56 11.58 9.66
C SER A 135 0.07 10.44 10.44
N ILE A 136 1.12 9.85 9.87
CA ILE A 136 1.86 8.71 10.42
C ILE A 136 3.32 9.14 10.51
N VAL A 137 3.88 9.12 11.71
CA VAL A 137 5.29 9.49 11.95
C VAL A 137 6.00 8.27 12.54
N ASP A 138 7.06 7.80 11.91
CA ASP A 138 7.86 6.61 12.27
C ASP A 138 9.28 6.97 12.72
#